data_AF-A0A1K0JK27-F1
#
_entry.id   AF-A0A1K0JK27-F1
#
_cell.length_a   1.000
_cell.length_b   1.000
_cell.length_c   1.000
_cell.angle_alpha   90.00
_cell.angle_beta   90.00
_cell.angle_gamma   90.00
#
_symmetry.space_group_name_H-M   'P 1'
#
loop_
_entity.id
_entity.type
_entity.pdbx_description
1 polymer ?
#
loop_
_entity_poly.entity_id
_entity_poly.type
_entity_poly.pdbx_seq_one_letter_code
_entity_poly.pdbx_strand_id
1 'polypeptide(L)'
;MAAGAKTGLTAVVVGLLFVAVMFFSPLAGLVPSYATAPALMYVGLLMLSSVSRLHMDDMVDAMAGLVCAVFIVLTCNIVTGIMLGFCTLVVGRVVAGEWRKLNVGTVAIAVVLAAFYAGGWAI
;
A
#
# COMPACT_ATOMS: atom_id res chain seq x y z
N MET A 1 -14.15 9.29 -3.92
CA MET A 1 -13.98 10.71 -4.34
C MET A 1 -15.33 11.42 -4.38
N ALA A 2 -15.97 11.62 -3.21
CA ALA A 2 -17.32 12.19 -3.14
C ALA A 2 -17.34 13.71 -2.89
N ALA A 3 -16.22 14.32 -2.48
CA ALA A 3 -16.17 15.72 -2.03
C ALA A 3 -15.48 16.71 -2.99
N GLY A 4 -15.29 16.37 -4.27
CA GLY A 4 -14.88 17.37 -5.28
C GLY A 4 -13.46 17.95 -5.16
N ALA A 5 -12.55 17.31 -4.44
CA ALA A 5 -11.12 17.65 -4.44
C ALA A 5 -10.49 17.33 -5.82
N LYS A 6 -10.66 18.23 -6.78
CA LYS A 6 -10.10 18.14 -8.14
C LYS A 6 -8.94 19.11 -8.38
N THR A 7 -8.63 19.98 -7.40
CA THR A 7 -7.54 20.96 -7.47
C THR A 7 -6.51 20.68 -6.38
N GLY A 8 -5.21 20.82 -6.69
CA GLY A 8 -4.13 20.70 -5.71
C GLY A 8 -4.23 21.69 -4.54
N LEU A 9 -5.07 22.72 -4.69
CA LEU A 9 -5.38 23.70 -3.65
C LEU A 9 -6.01 23.06 -2.40
N THR A 10 -6.81 22.00 -2.56
CA THR A 10 -7.39 21.30 -1.40
C THR A 10 -6.31 20.59 -0.57
N ALA A 11 -5.30 19.99 -1.21
CA ALA A 11 -4.18 19.37 -0.51
C ALA A 11 -3.33 20.40 0.25
N VAL A 12 -3.10 21.57 -0.35
CA VAL A 12 -2.37 22.67 0.29
C VAL A 12 -3.12 23.22 1.50
N VAL A 13 -4.43 23.46 1.38
CA VAL A 13 -5.26 23.96 2.48
C VAL A 13 -5.34 22.94 3.62
N VAL A 14 -5.53 21.65 3.31
CA VAL A 14 -5.53 20.57 4.31
C VAL A 14 -4.17 20.47 5.01
N GLY A 15 -3.06 20.57 4.26
CA GLY A 15 -1.71 20.58 4.83
C GLY A 15 -1.47 21.77 5.76
N LEU A 16 -1.90 22.98 5.37
CA LEU A 16 -1.80 24.19 6.19
C LEU A 16 -2.63 24.06 7.48
N LEU A 17 -3.86 23.55 7.38
CA LEU A 17 -4.72 23.28 8.54
C LEU A 17 -4.12 22.21 9.45
N PHE A 18 -3.46 21.18 8.90
CA PHE A 18 -2.80 20.14 9.69
C PHE A 18 -1.63 20.70 10.51
N VAL A 19 -0.83 21.60 9.93
CA VAL A 19 0.23 22.33 10.66
C VAL A 19 -0.37 23.22 11.75
N ALA A 20 -1.46 23.93 11.47
CA ALA A 20 -2.16 24.73 12.48
C ALA A 20 -2.70 23.86 13.63
N VAL A 21 -3.26 22.68 13.33
CA VAL A 21 -3.76 21.72 14.32
C VAL A 21 -2.65 21.15 15.22
N MET A 22 -1.42 21.00 14.73
CA MET A 22 -0.30 20.56 15.60
C MET A 22 -0.05 21.49 16.79
N PHE A 23 -0.29 22.81 16.64
CA PHE A 23 -0.23 23.77 17.76
C PHE A 23 -1.42 23.64 18.72
N PHE A 24 -2.55 23.16 18.23
CA PHE A 24 -3.76 22.87 19.00
C PHE A 24 -3.87 21.38 19.42
N SER A 25 -2.76 20.64 19.39
CA SER A 25 -2.67 19.22 19.80
C SER A 25 -3.47 18.83 21.06
N PRO A 26 -3.55 19.64 22.15
CA PRO A 26 -4.35 19.25 23.31
C PRO A 26 -5.87 19.14 23.05
N LEU A 27 -6.42 19.78 22.01
CA LEU A 27 -7.84 19.63 21.62
C LEU A 27 -8.12 18.30 20.91
N ALA A 28 -7.13 17.75 20.19
CA ALA A 28 -7.28 16.46 19.52
C ALA A 28 -7.35 15.28 20.50
N GLY A 29 -6.75 15.43 21.70
CA GLY A 29 -6.82 14.44 22.78
C GLY A 29 -8.18 14.35 23.50
N LEU A 30 -9.08 15.33 23.28
CA LEU A 30 -10.45 15.30 23.82
C LEU A 30 -11.39 14.42 22.99
N VAL A 31 -10.96 13.98 21.80
CA VAL A 31 -11.77 13.11 20.94
C VAL A 31 -11.80 11.70 21.53
N PRO A 32 -12.97 11.18 21.94
CA PRO A 32 -13.07 9.83 22.46
C PRO A 32 -12.63 8.81 21.41
N SER A 33 -11.81 7.83 21.80
CA SER A 33 -11.34 6.75 20.92
C SER A 33 -12.48 5.94 20.27
N TYR A 34 -13.66 5.93 20.90
CA TYR A 34 -14.88 5.33 20.37
C TYR A 34 -15.38 6.01 19.09
N ALA A 35 -15.11 7.32 18.89
CA ALA A 35 -15.53 8.05 17.69
C ALA A 35 -14.61 7.76 16.48
N THR A 36 -13.35 7.42 16.72
CA THR A 36 -12.38 7.11 15.65
C THR A 36 -12.50 5.69 15.11
N ALA A 37 -12.98 4.75 15.92
CA ALA A 37 -13.15 3.34 15.53
C ALA A 37 -14.02 3.12 14.28
N PRO A 38 -15.25 3.68 14.16
CA PRO A 38 -16.08 3.48 12.97
C PRO A 38 -15.46 4.13 11.72
N ALA A 39 -14.74 5.24 11.88
CA ALA A 39 -14.04 5.89 10.78
C ALA A 39 -12.91 4.99 10.23
N LEU A 40 -12.11 4.37 11.12
CA LEU A 40 -11.04 3.45 10.72
C LEU A 40 -11.58 2.17 10.06
N MET A 41 -12.70 1.62 10.56
CA MET A 41 -13.38 0.49 9.90
C MET A 41 -13.81 0.84 8.47
N TYR A 42 -14.40 2.01 8.26
CA TYR A 42 -14.82 2.44 6.93
C TYR A 42 -13.62 2.63 5.99
N VAL A 43 -12.53 3.24 6.46
CA VAL A 43 -11.29 3.39 5.68
C VAL A 43 -10.69 2.03 5.33
N GLY A 44 -10.70 1.08 6.26
CA GLY A 44 -10.25 -0.30 6.01
C GLY A 44 -11.06 -1.00 4.92
N LEU A 45 -12.39 -0.86 4.95
CA LEU A 45 -13.27 -1.37 3.89
C LEU A 45 -12.97 -0.74 2.52
N LEU A 46 -12.72 0.57 2.48
CA LEU A 46 -12.32 1.26 1.25
C LEU A 46 -10.97 0.75 0.70
N MET A 47 -10.01 0.46 1.59
CA MET A 47 -8.71 -0.11 1.23
C MET A 47 -8.84 -1.54 0.69
N LEU A 48 -9.66 -2.39 1.33
CA LEU A 48 -9.95 -3.74 0.82
C LEU A 48 -10.66 -3.69 -0.54
N SER A 49 -11.51 -2.71 -0.79
CA SER A 49 -12.17 -2.55 -2.10
C SER A 49 -11.16 -2.34 -3.22
N SER A 50 -10.03 -1.69 -2.96
CA SER A 50 -8.92 -1.57 -3.93
C SER A 50 -8.26 -2.91 -4.25
N VAL A 51 -8.26 -3.89 -3.32
CA VAL A 51 -7.73 -5.24 -3.58
C VAL A 51 -8.58 -5.95 -4.66
N SER A 52 -9.88 -5.69 -4.72
CA SER A 52 -10.76 -6.23 -5.76
C SER A 52 -10.47 -5.66 -7.16
N ARG A 53 -9.69 -4.58 -7.27
CA ARG A 53 -9.21 -4.04 -8.57
C ARG A 53 -7.92 -4.69 -9.06
N LEU A 54 -7.37 -5.69 -8.36
CA LEU A 54 -6.26 -6.47 -8.90
C LEU A 54 -6.68 -7.21 -10.19
N HIS A 55 -5.76 -7.28 -11.16
CA HIS A 55 -5.96 -8.02 -12.40
C HIS A 55 -5.94 -9.53 -12.11
N MET A 56 -7.10 -10.08 -11.76
CA MET A 56 -7.27 -11.51 -11.48
C MET A 56 -7.13 -12.41 -12.73
N ASP A 57 -7.04 -11.81 -13.92
CA ASP A 57 -6.82 -12.51 -15.19
C ASP A 57 -5.38 -13.06 -15.31
N ASP A 58 -4.40 -12.34 -14.76
CA ASP A 58 -3.01 -12.80 -14.67
C ASP A 58 -2.81 -13.60 -13.38
N MET A 59 -2.71 -14.94 -13.50
CA MET A 59 -2.58 -15.86 -12.37
C MET A 59 -1.37 -15.54 -11.46
N VAL A 60 -0.29 -15.01 -12.03
CA VAL A 60 0.92 -14.59 -11.30
C VAL A 60 0.68 -13.36 -10.43
N ASP A 61 -0.09 -12.39 -10.92
CA ASP A 61 -0.41 -11.16 -10.20
C ASP A 61 -1.40 -11.44 -9.06
N ALA A 62 -2.41 -12.26 -9.34
CA ALA A 62 -3.38 -12.72 -8.34
C ALA A 62 -2.69 -13.51 -7.20
N MET A 63 -1.80 -14.45 -7.55
CA MET A 63 -1.05 -15.23 -6.56
C MET A 63 -0.14 -14.35 -5.70
N ALA A 64 0.64 -13.45 -6.32
CA ALA A 64 1.52 -12.55 -5.58
C ALA A 64 0.76 -11.57 -4.68
N GLY A 65 -0.36 -11.02 -5.15
CA GLY A 65 -1.23 -10.15 -4.37
C GLY A 65 -1.86 -10.86 -3.17
N LEU A 66 -2.27 -12.13 -3.34
CA LEU A 66 -2.81 -12.95 -2.26
C LEU A 66 -1.73 -13.30 -1.23
N VAL A 67 -0.55 -13.73 -1.67
CA VAL A 67 0.60 -13.99 -0.79
C VAL A 67 0.95 -12.73 0.01
N CYS A 68 1.02 -11.57 -0.65
CA CYS A 68 1.24 -10.28 0.01
C CYS A 68 0.23 -10.04 1.14
N ALA A 69 -1.08 -10.12 0.84
CA ALA A 69 -2.14 -9.86 1.80
C ALA A 69 -2.08 -10.82 3.00
N VAL A 70 -1.86 -12.10 2.76
CA VAL A 70 -1.74 -13.12 3.82
C VAL A 70 -0.52 -12.85 4.70
N PHE A 71 0.64 -12.53 4.13
CA PHE A 71 1.86 -12.27 4.91
C PHE A 71 1.79 -10.96 5.69
N ILE A 72 1.12 -9.92 5.18
CA ILE A 72 0.87 -8.68 5.94
C ILE A 72 0.07 -9.01 7.21
N VAL A 73 -1.01 -9.79 7.08
CA VAL A 73 -1.87 -10.17 8.21
C VAL A 73 -1.14 -11.08 9.18
N LEU A 74 -0.37 -12.06 8.67
CA LEU A 74 0.34 -13.04 9.50
C LEU A 74 1.51 -12.42 10.27
N THR A 75 2.25 -11.49 9.66
CA THR A 75 3.45 -10.87 10.27
C THR A 75 3.07 -9.66 11.13
N CYS A 76 1.83 -9.17 11.03
CA CYS A 76 1.42 -7.85 11.55
C CYS A 76 2.38 -6.71 11.12
N ASN A 77 3.11 -6.92 10.03
CA ASN A 77 4.10 -6.00 9.50
C ASN A 77 3.85 -5.79 8.01
N ILE A 78 3.41 -4.59 7.67
CA ILE A 78 3.05 -4.19 6.31
C ILE A 78 4.28 -4.27 5.39
N VAL A 79 5.45 -3.88 5.89
CA VAL A 79 6.69 -3.83 5.09
C VAL A 79 7.12 -5.24 4.71
N THR A 80 7.21 -6.14 5.68
CA THR A 80 7.63 -7.54 5.45
C THR A 80 6.67 -8.27 4.51
N GLY A 81 5.36 -8.06 4.67
CA GLY A 81 4.36 -8.67 3.81
C GLY A 81 4.41 -8.16 2.36
N ILE A 82 4.57 -6.85 2.15
CA ILE A 82 4.78 -6.28 0.81
C ILE A 82 6.04 -6.86 0.16
N MET A 83 7.12 -7.01 0.93
CA MET A 83 8.39 -7.53 0.44
C MET A 83 8.27 -8.97 -0.10
N LEU A 84 7.66 -9.86 0.69
CA LEU A 84 7.46 -11.26 0.31
C LEU A 84 6.47 -11.41 -0.86
N GLY A 85 5.39 -10.64 -0.84
CA GLY A 85 4.44 -10.57 -1.94
C GLY A 85 5.09 -10.13 -3.25
N PHE A 86 5.91 -9.09 -3.20
CA PHE A 86 6.62 -8.59 -4.38
C PHE A 86 7.69 -9.57 -4.88
N CYS A 87 8.43 -10.23 -3.98
CA CYS A 87 9.37 -11.28 -4.35
C CYS A 87 8.68 -12.42 -5.10
N THR A 88 7.51 -12.84 -4.62
CA THR A 88 6.68 -13.88 -5.27
C THR A 88 6.22 -13.45 -6.66
N LEU A 89 5.89 -12.16 -6.84
CA LEU A 89 5.54 -11.57 -8.13
C LEU A 89 6.72 -11.65 -9.11
N VAL A 90 7.91 -11.23 -8.67
CA VAL A 90 9.12 -11.23 -9.51
C VAL A 90 9.50 -12.66 -9.90
N VAL A 91 9.58 -13.58 -8.93
CA VAL A 91 9.91 -14.99 -9.18
C VAL A 91 8.86 -15.63 -10.10
N GLY A 92 7.57 -15.41 -9.85
CA GLY A 92 6.50 -15.94 -10.68
C GLY A 92 6.55 -15.43 -12.12
N ARG A 93 6.82 -14.13 -12.33
CA ARG A 93 6.97 -13.54 -13.68
C ARG A 93 8.21 -14.08 -14.41
N VAL A 94 9.31 -14.30 -13.69
CA VAL A 94 10.55 -14.88 -14.25
C VAL A 94 10.34 -16.34 -14.67
N VAL A 95 9.69 -17.15 -13.84
CA VAL A 95 9.41 -18.57 -14.12
C VAL A 95 8.37 -18.73 -15.23
N ALA A 96 7.38 -17.84 -15.33
CA ALA A 96 6.37 -17.86 -16.39
C ALA A 96 6.93 -17.56 -17.80
N GLY A 97 8.19 -17.14 -17.93
CA GLY A 97 8.83 -16.88 -19.22
C GLY A 97 8.25 -15.69 -19.99
N GLU A 98 7.33 -14.93 -19.39
CA GLU A 98 6.67 -13.76 -19.97
C GLU A 98 7.56 -12.50 -19.96
N TRP A 99 8.79 -12.62 -20.51
CA TRP A 99 9.72 -11.49 -20.66
C TRP A 99 9.13 -10.32 -21.46
N ARG A 100 8.09 -10.57 -22.25
CA ARG A 100 7.44 -9.58 -23.13
C ARG A 100 6.30 -8.79 -22.48
N LYS A 101 5.75 -9.26 -21.34
CA LYS A 101 4.84 -8.47 -20.49
C LYS A 101 5.58 -7.72 -19.37
N LEU A 102 6.89 -7.96 -19.22
CA LEU A 102 7.76 -7.16 -18.37
C LEU A 102 7.95 -5.77 -18.99
N ASN A 103 6.97 -4.91 -18.75
CA ASN A 103 7.10 -3.50 -19.04
C ASN A 103 8.26 -2.93 -18.19
N VAL A 104 8.97 -1.91 -18.70
CA VAL A 104 10.21 -1.38 -18.10
C VAL A 104 10.04 -1.02 -16.62
N GLY A 105 8.83 -0.60 -16.22
CA GLY A 105 8.48 -0.33 -14.82
C GLY A 105 8.57 -1.54 -13.89
N THR A 106 8.08 -2.73 -14.29
CA THR A 106 8.14 -3.93 -13.45
C THR A 106 9.57 -4.42 -13.26
N VAL A 107 10.39 -4.30 -14.31
CA VAL A 107 11.83 -4.62 -14.25
C VAL A 107 12.56 -3.63 -13.35
N ALA A 108 12.27 -2.32 -13.47
CA ALA A 108 12.86 -1.30 -12.61
C ALA A 108 12.55 -1.55 -11.12
N ILE A 109 11.29 -1.87 -10.79
CA ILE A 109 10.91 -2.15 -9.39
C ILE A 109 11.53 -3.46 -8.91
N ALA A 110 11.61 -4.50 -9.76
CA ALA A 110 12.27 -5.76 -9.43
C ALA A 110 13.78 -5.56 -9.14
N VAL A 111 14.46 -4.73 -9.93
CA VAL A 111 15.88 -4.39 -9.73
C VAL A 111 16.07 -3.58 -8.44
N VAL A 112 15.20 -2.61 -8.16
CA VAL A 112 15.21 -1.86 -6.90
C VAL A 112 15.00 -2.78 -5.70
N LEU A 113 14.08 -3.74 -5.80
CA LEU A 113 13.84 -4.71 -4.73
C LEU A 113 15.00 -5.68 -4.54
N ALA A 114 15.61 -6.16 -5.62
CA ALA A 114 16.79 -7.00 -5.57
C ALA A 114 17.99 -6.26 -4.96
N ALA A 115 18.16 -4.98 -5.31
CA ALA A 115 19.18 -4.11 -4.72
C ALA A 115 18.92 -3.85 -3.23
N PHE A 116 17.66 -3.67 -2.82
CA PHE A 116 17.29 -3.49 -1.42
C PHE A 116 17.51 -4.77 -0.60
N TYR A 117 17.24 -5.96 -1.15
CA TYR A 117 17.51 -7.24 -0.50
C TYR A 117 19.02 -7.51 -0.37
N ALA A 118 19.80 -7.18 -1.40
CA ALA A 118 21.27 -7.23 -1.36
C ALA A 118 21.88 -6.18 -0.41
N GLY A 119 21.16 -5.08 -0.16
CA GLY A 119 21.58 -4.00 0.74
C GLY A 119 21.47 -4.34 2.24
N GLY A 120 20.95 -5.50 2.62
CA GLY A 120 20.97 -5.95 4.03
C GLY A 120 20.07 -5.16 4.99
N TRP A 121 19.16 -4.31 4.49
CA TRP A 121 18.20 -3.55 5.29
C TRP A 121 17.00 -4.38 5.78
N ALA A 122 17.03 -5.70 5.58
CA ALA A 122 15.99 -6.63 6.02
C ALA A 122 16.24 -7.21 7.43
N ILE A 123 17.19 -6.65 8.19
CA ILE A 123 17.38 -6.93 9.62
C ILE A 123 17.09 -5.71 10.48
#